data_AF-A0A2T4DSN2-F1
#
_entry.id   AF-A0A2T4DSN2-F1
#
_cell.length_a   1.000
_cell.length_b   1.000
_cell.length_c   1.000
_cell.angle_alpha   90.00
_cell.angle_beta   90.00
_cell.angle_gamma   90.00
#
_symmetry.space_group_name_H-M   'P 1'
#
loop_
_entity.id
_entity.type
_entity.pdbx_description
1 polymer ?
#
loop_
_entity_poly.entity_id
_entity_poly.type
_entity_poly.pdbx_seq_one_letter_code
_entity_poly.pdbx_strand_id
1 'polypeptide(L)'
;MLKNMLTVRLTSSEEQELNRYCQKEGLPKSQVVKEALALYLKKNQNAISPYEAGEDLFGIEGSGIKDKSITYKKRLKQILNEKHAH
;
A
#
# COMPACT_ATOMS: atom_id res chain seq x y z
N MET A 1 24.04 -22.39 -1.22
CA MET A 1 24.02 -21.39 -0.13
C MET A 1 23.59 -20.07 -0.74
N LEU A 2 22.40 -19.55 -0.42
CA LEU A 2 21.97 -18.24 -0.95
C LEU A 2 22.74 -17.14 -0.22
N LYS A 3 23.65 -16.46 -0.92
CA LYS A 3 24.44 -15.35 -0.40
C LYS A 3 23.86 -14.04 -0.93
N ASN A 4 22.82 -13.53 -0.28
CA ASN A 4 22.28 -12.21 -0.60
C ASN A 4 23.10 -11.16 0.15
N MET A 5 23.90 -10.39 -0.59
CA MET A 5 24.70 -9.27 -0.07
C MET A 5 24.13 -7.97 -0.62
N LEU A 6 23.86 -7.02 0.26
CA LEU A 6 23.40 -5.69 -0.08
C LEU A 6 24.51 -4.68 0.20
N THR A 7 24.90 -3.90 -0.81
CA THR A 7 25.80 -2.76 -0.66
C THR A 7 24.97 -1.49 -0.77
N VAL A 8 25.03 -0.63 0.24
CA VAL A 8 24.31 0.65 0.27
C VAL A 8 25.34 1.77 0.36
N ARG A 9 25.14 2.84 -0.41
CA ARG A 9 25.94 4.05 -0.30
C ARG A 9 25.35 4.91 0.81
N LEU A 10 26.20 5.29 1.76
CA LEU A 10 25.88 6.23 2.83
C LEU A 10 26.73 7.47 2.66
N THR A 11 26.19 8.63 3.04
CA THR A 11 27.00 9.83 3.25
C THR A 11 27.92 9.64 4.46
N SER A 12 28.98 10.44 4.53
CA SER A 12 29.91 10.38 5.68
C SER A 12 29.22 10.65 7.02
N SER A 13 28.17 11.47 7.04
CA SER A 13 27.40 11.76 8.24
C SER A 13 26.60 10.55 8.71
N GLU A 14 25.86 9.91 7.82
CA GLU A 14 25.05 8.73 8.12
C GLU A 14 25.91 7.55 8.61
N GLU A 15 27.07 7.33 7.99
CA GLU A 15 27.97 6.28 8.43
C GLU A 15 28.56 6.57 9.83
N GLN A 16 28.91 7.82 10.11
CA GLN A 16 29.37 8.21 11.44
C GLN A 16 28.28 8.04 12.50
N GLU A 17 27.05 8.42 12.21
CA GLU A 17 25.92 8.26 13.12
C GLU A 17 25.63 6.78 13.40
N LEU A 18 25.59 5.95 12.35
CA LEU A 18 25.42 4.51 12.48
C LEU A 18 26.55 3.89 13.32
N ASN A 19 27.81 4.29 13.10
CA ASN A 19 28.95 3.83 13.90
C ASN A 19 28.80 4.18 15.37
N ARG A 20 28.44 5.44 15.69
CA ARG A 20 28.26 5.89 17.08
C ARG A 20 27.15 5.11 17.77
N TYR A 21 26.02 4.92 17.08
CA TYR A 21 24.91 4.12 17.60
C TYR A 21 25.32 2.68 17.88
N CYS A 22 25.97 2.01 16.92
CA CYS A 22 26.44 0.63 17.08
C CYS A 22 27.44 0.47 18.23
N GLN A 23 28.36 1.42 18.40
CA GLN A 23 29.33 1.42 19.50
C GLN A 23 28.66 1.60 20.86
N LYS A 24 27.69 2.51 20.95
CA LYS A 24 26.95 2.77 22.17
C LYS A 24 26.12 1.56 22.62
N GLU A 25 25.43 0.92 21.68
CA GLU A 25 24.50 -0.18 21.96
C GLU A 25 25.19 -1.57 21.93
N GLY A 26 26.45 -1.66 21.51
CA GLY A 26 27.17 -2.93 21.38
C GLY A 26 26.63 -3.84 20.27
N LEU A 27 25.98 -3.27 19.26
CA LEU A 27 25.30 -4.01 18.19
C LEU A 27 26.10 -3.99 16.88
N PRO A 28 26.10 -5.09 16.10
CA PRO A 28 26.72 -5.08 14.78
C PRO A 28 25.88 -4.29 13.78
N LYS A 29 26.55 -3.52 12.90
CA LYS A 29 25.89 -2.72 11.83
C LYS A 29 24.85 -3.50 11.04
N SER A 30 25.16 -4.75 10.69
CA SER A 30 24.29 -5.60 9.89
C SER A 30 22.97 -5.92 10.59
N GLN A 31 22.95 -6.00 11.92
CA GLN A 31 21.73 -6.18 12.69
C GLN A 31 20.90 -4.89 12.66
N VAL A 32 21.52 -3.75 12.97
CA VAL A 32 20.83 -2.44 12.98
C VAL A 32 20.20 -2.13 11.61
N VAL A 33 20.94 -2.35 10.52
CA VAL A 33 20.43 -2.13 9.15
C VAL A 33 19.30 -3.09 8.79
N LYS A 34 19.37 -4.36 9.21
CA LYS A 34 18.29 -5.34 8.98
C LYS A 34 17.01 -4.95 9.73
N GLU A 35 17.14 -4.55 10.99
CA GLU A 35 16.02 -4.12 11.82
C GLU A 35 15.37 -2.85 11.24
N ALA A 36 16.18 -1.85 10.87
CA ALA A 36 15.69 -0.64 10.22
C ALA A 36 14.96 -0.94 8.91
N LEU A 37 15.50 -1.84 8.08
CA LEU A 37 14.84 -2.27 6.84
C LEU A 37 13.51 -2.99 7.12
N ALA A 38 13.45 -3.88 8.11
CA ALA A 38 12.23 -4.57 8.49
C ALA A 38 11.15 -3.58 8.97
N LEU A 39 11.54 -2.59 9.79
CA LEU A 39 10.64 -1.53 10.25
C LEU A 39 10.12 -0.67 9.10
N TYR A 40 11.02 -0.29 8.18
CA TYR A 40 10.66 0.49 6.99
C TYR A 40 9.64 -0.24 6.10
N LEU A 41 9.89 -1.53 5.84
CA LEU A 41 9.00 -2.35 5.01
C LEU A 41 7.65 -2.60 5.71
N LYS A 42 7.65 -2.89 7.02
CA LYS A 42 6.41 -3.06 7.80
C LYS A 42 5.57 -1.79 7.83
N LYS A 43 6.21 -0.63 7.97
CA LYS A 43 5.51 0.67 7.90
C LYS A 43 4.78 0.85 6.57
N ASN A 44 5.39 0.43 5.47
CA ASN A 44 4.79 0.56 4.13
C ASN A 44 3.76 -0.54 3.83
N GLN A 45 3.85 -1.71 4.46
CA GLN A 45 2.83 -2.77 4.33
C GLN A 45 1.53 -2.43 5.07
N ASN A 46 1.63 -1.69 6.19
CA ASN A 46 0.47 -1.23 6.95
C ASN A 46 -0.15 0.06 6.39
N ALA A 47 0.36 0.58 5.27
CA ALA A 47 -0.33 1.61 4.51
C ALA A 47 -1.47 0.93 3.74
N ILE A 48 -2.54 0.59 4.46
CA ILE A 48 -3.85 0.28 3.88
C ILE A 48 -4.10 1.38 2.84
N SER A 49 -4.42 1.01 1.60
CA SER A 49 -4.66 2.02 0.58
C SER A 49 -5.78 2.95 1.06
N PRO A 50 -5.77 4.26 0.75
CA PRO A 50 -6.85 5.16 1.16
C PRO A 50 -8.25 4.66 0.79
N TYR A 51 -8.33 3.84 -0.26
CA TYR A 51 -9.54 3.13 -0.68
C TYR A 51 -9.97 2.05 0.32
N GLU A 52 -9.08 1.14 0.69
CA GLU A 52 -9.33 0.09 1.70
C GLU A 52 -9.58 0.70 3.09
N ALA A 53 -8.93 1.82 3.42
CA ALA A 53 -9.06 2.49 4.72
C ALA A 53 -10.43 3.17 4.92
N GLY A 54 -11.16 3.44 3.83
CA GLY A 54 -12.51 3.97 3.88
C GLY A 54 -13.57 3.00 3.38
N GLU A 55 -13.22 1.72 3.18
CA GLU A 55 -14.16 0.71 2.63
C GLU A 55 -15.46 0.62 3.46
N ASP A 56 -15.36 0.83 4.77
CA ASP A 56 -16.48 0.90 5.73
C ASP A 56 -17.30 2.20 5.64
N LEU A 57 -16.69 3.28 5.12
CA LEU A 57 -17.34 4.57 4.86
C LEU A 57 -17.94 4.66 3.45
N PHE A 58 -17.48 3.83 2.51
CA PHE A 58 -17.99 3.74 1.15
C PHE A 58 -19.08 2.66 1.06
N GLY A 59 -20.13 2.88 0.25
CA GLY A 59 -21.15 1.85 -0.01
C GLY A 59 -22.31 1.74 0.99
N ILE A 60 -22.35 2.59 2.02
CA ILE A 60 -23.48 2.70 2.97
C ILE A 60 -24.80 3.04 2.25
N GLU A 61 -24.72 3.81 1.16
CA GLU A 61 -25.86 4.18 0.29
C GLU A 61 -25.70 3.56 -1.12
N GLY A 62 -25.14 2.36 -1.19
CA GLY A 62 -25.06 1.58 -2.43
C GLY A 62 -26.28 0.68 -2.55
N SER A 63 -27.08 0.81 -3.61
CA SER A 63 -28.29 0.00 -3.84
C SER A 63 -28.03 -1.51 -4.10
N GLY A 64 -26.97 -2.10 -3.52
CA GLY A 64 -26.52 -3.49 -3.68
C GLY A 64 -25.99 -3.86 -5.07
N ILE A 65 -26.18 -3.00 -6.06
CA ILE A 65 -25.89 -3.29 -7.47
C ILE A 65 -24.52 -2.73 -7.82
N LYS A 66 -23.51 -3.60 -7.84
CA LYS A 66 -22.11 -3.28 -8.19
C LYS A 66 -21.90 -3.01 -9.69
N ASP A 67 -22.87 -3.38 -10.54
CA ASP A 67 -22.73 -3.33 -12.00
C ASP A 67 -23.44 -2.14 -12.66
N LYS A 68 -23.77 -1.08 -11.92
CA LYS A 68 -24.50 0.07 -12.47
C LYS A 68 -23.81 0.65 -13.70
N SER A 69 -22.49 0.84 -13.65
CA SER A 69 -21.73 1.41 -14.77
C SER A 69 -21.65 0.48 -15.98
N ILE A 70 -21.60 -0.83 -15.76
CA ILE A 70 -21.48 -1.85 -16.82
C ILE A 70 -22.82 -2.03 -17.53
N THR A 71 -23.92 -2.05 -16.77
CA THR A 71 -25.28 -2.34 -17.29
C THR A 71 -26.10 -1.08 -17.62
N TYR A 72 -25.57 0.12 -17.34
CA TYR A 72 -26.26 1.40 -17.53
C TYR A 72 -26.86 1.53 -18.94
N LYS A 73 -26.04 1.31 -19.97
CA LYS A 73 -26.48 1.43 -21.38
C LYS A 73 -27.57 0.42 -21.75
N LYS A 74 -27.51 -0.79 -21.19
CA LYS A 74 -28.50 -1.85 -21.44
C LYS A 74 -29.84 -1.48 -20.82
N ARG A 75 -29.84 -0.99 -19.57
CA ARG A 75 -31.06 -0.54 -18.87
C ARG A 75 -31.68 0.68 -19.54
N LEU A 76 -30.87 1.67 -19.93
CA LEU A 76 -31.35 2.85 -20.63
C LEU A 76 -32.05 2.50 -21.95
N LYS A 77 -31.45 1.61 -22.75
CA LYS A 77 -32.08 1.12 -23.99
C LYS A 77 -33.41 0.41 -23.73
N GLN A 78 -33.50 -0.37 -22.65
CA GLN A 78 -34.74 -1.06 -22.30
C GLN A 78 -35.85 -0.07 -21.92
N ILE A 79 -35.56 0.93 -21.08
CA ILE A 79 -36.51 1.99 -20.70
C ILE A 79 -36.97 2.79 -21.94
N LEU A 80 -36.05 3.13 -22.84
CA LEU A 80 -36.38 3.86 -24.07
C LEU A 80 -37.26 3.02 -24.99
N ASN A 81 -36.94 1.73 -25.17
CA ASN A 81 -37.78 0.83 -25.95
C ASN A 81 -39.16 0.65 -25.34
N GLU A 82 -39.29 0.52 -24.01
CA GLU A 82 -40.58 0.44 -23.32
C GLU A 82 -41.41 1.72 -23.49
N LYS A 83 -40.77 2.89 -23.52
CA LYS A 83 -41.43 4.19 -23.70
C LYS A 83 -41.83 4.48 -25.15
N HIS A 84 -41.11 3.92 -26.12
CA HIS A 84 -41.32 4.12 -27.56
C HIS A 84 -41.90 2.89 -28.27
N ALA A 85 -42.28 1.84 -27.53
CA ALA A 85 -43.05 0.71 -28.04
C ALA A 85 -44.52 1.12 -28.14
N HIS A 86 -44.82 2.03 -29.07
CA HIS A 86 -46.16 2.38 -29.50
C HIS A 86 -46.15 2.75 -30.98
#